data_AF-A0A8S3PMK2-F1
#
_entry.id   AF-A0A8S3PMK2-F1
#
_cell.length_a   1.000
_cell.length_b   1.000
_cell.length_c   1.000
_cell.angle_alpha   90.00
_cell.angle_beta   90.00
_cell.angle_gamma   90.00
#
_symmetry.space_group_name_H-M   'P 1'
#
loop_
_entity.id
_entity.type
_entity.pdbx_description
1 polymer ?
#
loop_
_entity_poly.entity_id
_entity_poly.type
_entity_poly.pdbx_seq_one_letter_code
_entity_poly.pdbx_strand_id
1 'polypeptide(L)'
;MVDVIQWLNPLETMAESLGQSNPVADSGCSFSSHCGRNVIVDGATARWNSVVSGGRVVVDKPISPKELKLSFDGKGHAEVGILTKDPASIPDINQVENLKELTVIQSARIYKQTGTANIKRSDCGRKIITEADKKSSVTVRRNDKVWVTVNIIFGDLEVEIETEGYNFSNKTGGNIQLENNDTWANLKFPNPCAVCFVGKPIRRKEALNFQIDPILRDGKPSRNFSIKIAISQSNPVNLMSGNDTYDDITSLPVIHFDEFPKKCKNEIKIRLSQNGTVQITSEKGTLNKETNNDQIYCIFELCRIKLHCKSKIVDFSPSVETASPIDQVDTIVVPPDSEYFRSKRC
;
A
#
# COMPACT_ATOMS: atom_id res chain seq x y z
N MET A 1 26.94 72.49 -6.66
CA MET A 1 26.95 71.75 -5.38
C MET A 1 25.95 70.63 -5.55
N VAL A 2 26.46 69.41 -5.50
CA VAL A 2 25.80 68.18 -5.94
C VAL A 2 25.00 67.63 -4.77
N ASP A 3 23.72 67.31 -4.96
CA ASP A 3 23.04 66.32 -4.12
C ASP A 3 22.33 65.29 -5.01
N VAL A 4 22.78 64.07 -4.82
CA VAL A 4 22.45 62.86 -5.56
C VAL A 4 21.15 62.29 -5.01
N ILE A 5 20.11 62.22 -5.84
CA ILE A 5 18.92 61.41 -5.55
C ILE A 5 19.27 59.96 -5.92
N GLN A 6 19.65 59.17 -4.92
CA GLN A 6 19.79 57.72 -5.06
C GLN A 6 18.41 57.07 -4.97
N TRP A 7 18.06 56.38 -6.06
CA TRP A 7 17.02 55.37 -6.10
C TRP A 7 17.48 54.12 -5.33
N LEU A 8 16.71 53.69 -4.33
CA LEU A 8 16.82 52.36 -3.74
C LEU A 8 15.41 51.73 -3.62
N ASN A 9 15.39 50.42 -3.88
CA ASN A 9 14.25 49.59 -4.26
C ASN A 9 13.15 49.42 -3.19
N PRO A 10 11.87 49.27 -3.58
CA PRO A 10 10.83 48.71 -2.73
C PRO A 10 10.78 47.18 -2.90
N LEU A 11 11.62 46.45 -2.18
CA LEU A 11 11.58 44.97 -2.16
C LEU A 11 11.74 44.34 -0.76
N GLU A 12 11.69 45.12 0.31
CA GLU A 12 11.89 44.61 1.68
C GLU A 12 10.66 44.69 2.61
N THR A 13 9.46 44.96 2.09
CA THR A 13 8.25 45.09 2.94
C THR A 13 7.12 44.10 2.64
N MET A 14 7.43 42.89 2.17
CA MET A 14 6.44 41.81 2.01
C MET A 14 6.91 40.43 2.51
N ALA A 15 7.84 40.41 3.47
CA ALA A 15 8.35 39.17 4.06
C ALA A 15 7.97 39.01 5.54
N GLU A 16 6.78 39.47 5.97
CA GLU A 16 6.26 39.24 7.32
C GLU A 16 4.73 39.09 7.29
N SER A 17 4.24 38.06 6.58
CA SER A 17 2.81 37.69 6.58
C SER A 17 2.55 36.20 6.30
N LEU A 18 3.57 35.34 6.33
CA LEU A 18 3.42 33.89 6.18
C LEU A 18 3.87 33.19 7.47
N GLY A 19 3.08 33.39 8.51
CA GLY A 19 3.28 32.80 9.83
C GLY A 19 1.97 32.32 10.45
N GLN A 20 1.02 31.87 9.63
CA GLN A 20 -0.10 31.06 10.10
C GLN A 20 -0.01 29.72 9.39
N SER A 21 0.59 28.75 10.08
CA SER A 21 0.53 27.35 9.73
C SER A 21 -0.93 26.96 9.59
N ASN A 22 -1.38 26.71 8.37
CA ASN A 22 -2.56 25.88 8.16
C ASN A 22 -2.38 24.60 8.98
N PRO A 23 -3.42 24.09 9.67
CA PRO A 23 -3.32 22.81 10.34
C PRO A 23 -2.96 21.78 9.29
N VAL A 24 -1.74 21.24 9.40
CA VAL A 24 -1.23 20.15 8.57
C VAL A 24 -2.31 19.08 8.58
N ALA A 25 -2.90 18.82 7.41
CA ALA A 25 -3.85 17.74 7.21
C ALA A 25 -3.26 16.48 7.87
N ASP A 26 -4.08 15.77 8.64
CA ASP A 26 -3.68 14.61 9.43
C ASP A 26 -3.14 13.53 8.48
N SER A 27 -1.85 13.65 8.16
CA SER A 27 -1.11 12.70 7.35
C SER A 27 -1.15 11.40 8.12
N GLY A 28 -1.60 10.34 7.43
CA GLY A 28 -1.72 9.00 7.99
C GLY A 28 -0.46 8.58 8.74
N CYS A 29 -0.62 7.60 9.63
CA CYS A 29 0.49 7.11 10.43
C CYS A 29 1.61 6.56 9.52
N SER A 30 2.84 7.04 9.72
CA SER A 30 4.03 6.70 8.91
C SER A 30 5.23 6.44 9.82
N PHE A 31 6.24 5.76 9.28
CA PHE A 31 7.55 5.64 9.90
C PHE A 31 8.35 6.91 9.68
N SER A 32 9.17 7.26 10.67
CA SER A 32 10.09 8.39 10.61
C SER A 32 11.21 8.11 9.60
N SER A 33 11.65 9.16 8.91
CA SER A 33 12.87 9.14 8.10
C SER A 33 14.14 8.99 8.95
N HIS A 34 14.04 9.23 10.26
CA HIS A 34 15.10 8.95 11.22
C HIS A 34 15.11 7.46 11.61
N CYS A 35 15.65 6.62 10.72
CA CYS A 35 15.68 5.17 10.85
C CYS A 35 17.12 4.59 10.86
N GLY A 36 17.21 3.29 11.15
CA GLY A 36 18.45 2.54 11.13
C GLY A 36 19.02 2.44 9.71
N ARG A 37 20.35 2.46 9.60
CA ARG A 37 21.10 2.49 8.33
C ARG A 37 20.78 1.36 7.35
N ASN A 38 20.23 0.25 7.85
CA ASN A 38 19.92 -0.95 7.06
C ASN A 38 18.43 -1.09 6.75
N VAL A 39 17.63 -0.04 6.92
CA VAL A 39 16.20 -0.03 6.59
C VAL A 39 15.92 1.01 5.52
N ILE A 40 15.08 0.66 4.57
CA ILE A 40 14.45 1.60 3.66
C ILE A 40 13.05 1.88 4.19
N VAL A 41 12.78 3.14 4.54
CA VAL A 41 11.45 3.61 4.93
C VAL A 41 10.77 4.25 3.73
N ASP A 42 9.52 3.85 3.50
CA ASP A 42 8.64 4.41 2.49
C ASP A 42 7.26 4.71 3.10
N GLY A 43 7.12 5.88 3.73
CA GLY A 43 5.88 6.29 4.37
C GLY A 43 5.46 5.31 5.48
N ALA A 44 4.40 4.54 5.24
CA ALA A 44 3.89 3.54 6.19
C ALA A 44 4.65 2.21 6.16
N THR A 45 5.58 2.01 5.23
CA THR A 45 6.31 0.74 5.04
C THR A 45 7.78 0.90 5.39
N ALA A 46 8.37 -0.15 5.94
CA ALA A 46 9.77 -0.24 6.32
C ALA A 46 10.31 -1.62 5.94
N ARG A 47 11.36 -1.67 5.12
CA ARG A 47 11.95 -2.92 4.65
C ARG A 47 13.43 -3.02 5.02
N TRP A 48 13.82 -4.18 5.53
CA TRP A 48 15.22 -4.46 5.81
C TRP A 48 16.00 -4.69 4.51
N ASN A 49 17.11 -3.96 4.33
CA ASN A 49 17.89 -3.93 3.09
C ASN A 49 19.33 -4.45 3.28
N SER A 50 19.57 -5.32 4.26
CA SER A 50 20.92 -5.81 4.54
C SER A 50 20.93 -7.16 5.26
N VAL A 51 22.08 -7.83 5.25
CA VAL A 51 22.35 -9.05 6.04
C VAL A 51 22.94 -8.76 7.43
N VAL A 52 23.17 -7.49 7.75
CA VAL A 52 23.72 -7.02 9.04
C VAL A 52 22.72 -6.21 9.86
N SER A 53 22.90 -6.24 11.18
CA SER A 53 22.04 -5.62 12.20
C SER A 53 21.81 -4.11 12.00
N GLY A 54 20.83 -3.54 12.70
CA GLY A 54 20.48 -2.11 12.58
C GLY A 54 19.19 -1.87 11.78
N GLY A 55 18.23 -2.80 11.91
CA GLY A 55 16.93 -2.78 11.25
C GLY A 55 15.88 -1.93 11.99
N ARG A 56 16.28 -0.89 12.73
CA ARG A 56 15.36 -0.13 13.59
C ARG A 56 14.58 0.93 12.84
N VAL A 57 13.28 0.96 13.05
CA VAL A 57 12.38 2.04 12.62
C VAL A 57 11.54 2.52 13.79
N VAL A 58 11.06 3.75 13.67
CA VAL A 58 10.20 4.40 14.67
C VAL A 58 9.02 5.01 13.94
N VAL A 59 7.83 4.87 14.50
CA VAL A 59 6.65 5.60 14.01
C VAL A 59 6.87 7.09 14.23
N ASP A 60 6.59 7.93 13.24
CA ASP A 60 6.97 9.35 13.25
C ASP A 60 6.26 10.16 14.35
N LYS A 61 5.01 9.80 14.63
CA LYS A 61 4.17 10.45 15.64
C LYS A 61 4.07 9.59 16.91
N PRO A 62 3.97 10.21 18.10
CA PRO A 62 3.72 9.48 19.32
C PRO A 62 2.34 8.80 19.27
N ILE A 63 2.22 7.64 19.90
CA ILE A 63 1.00 6.85 19.94
C ILE A 63 -0.14 7.65 20.57
N SER A 64 -1.24 7.74 19.81
CA SER A 64 -2.49 8.34 20.27
C SER A 64 -3.37 7.28 20.95
N PRO A 65 -4.54 7.63 21.52
CA PRO A 65 -5.50 6.65 22.02
C PRO A 65 -6.04 5.71 20.92
N LYS A 66 -5.90 6.07 19.64
CA LYS A 66 -6.27 5.19 18.52
C LYS A 66 -5.33 3.98 18.46
N GLU A 67 -5.87 2.86 18.00
CA GLU A 67 -5.11 1.65 17.75
C GLU A 67 -4.19 1.83 16.55
N LEU A 68 -2.91 1.49 16.74
CA LEU A 68 -1.90 1.37 15.70
C LEU A 68 -1.78 -0.12 15.36
N LYS A 69 -1.97 -0.49 14.11
CA LYS A 69 -1.80 -1.86 13.66
C LYS A 69 -0.55 -1.97 12.79
N LEU A 70 0.29 -2.94 13.09
CA LEU A 70 1.47 -3.28 12.32
C LEU A 70 1.25 -4.62 11.64
N SER A 71 1.54 -4.71 10.34
CA SER A 71 1.68 -5.97 9.62
C SER A 71 3.15 -6.25 9.31
N PHE A 72 3.50 -7.52 9.36
CA PHE A 72 4.82 -8.02 9.03
C PHE A 72 4.66 -8.99 7.87
N ASP A 73 5.40 -8.79 6.78
CA ASP A 73 5.47 -9.69 5.63
C ASP A 73 6.90 -10.24 5.49
N GLY A 74 7.01 -11.49 5.07
CA GLY A 74 8.27 -12.22 4.90
C GLY A 74 8.62 -13.17 6.04
N LYS A 75 9.91 -13.40 6.28
CA LYS A 75 10.42 -14.36 7.29
C LYS A 75 11.57 -13.76 8.07
N GLY A 76 11.47 -13.75 9.40
CA GLY A 76 12.55 -13.23 10.22
C GLY A 76 12.20 -13.04 11.68
N HIS A 77 12.93 -12.16 12.34
CA HIS A 77 12.78 -11.81 13.74
C HIS A 77 12.77 -10.30 13.89
N ALA A 78 11.69 -9.77 14.46
CA ALA A 78 11.55 -8.37 14.81
C ALA A 78 11.17 -8.19 16.27
N GLU A 79 11.58 -7.07 16.87
CA GLU A 79 11.14 -6.64 18.19
C GLU A 79 10.28 -5.39 18.09
N VAL A 80 9.15 -5.41 18.77
CA VAL A 80 8.27 -4.24 18.93
C VAL A 80 8.53 -3.66 20.30
N GLY A 81 8.88 -2.39 20.32
CA GLY A 81 9.16 -1.63 21.53
C GLY A 81 8.47 -0.28 21.54
N ILE A 82 8.70 0.43 22.64
CA ILE A 82 8.33 1.83 22.79
C ILE A 82 9.53 2.67 23.18
N LEU A 83 9.51 3.92 22.76
CA LEU A 83 10.47 4.95 23.09
C LEU A 83 9.75 6.09 23.80
N THR A 84 10.28 6.52 24.94
CA THR A 84 9.73 7.64 25.74
C THR A 84 10.44 8.97 25.48
N LYS A 85 11.47 8.95 24.64
CA LYS A 85 12.22 10.10 24.15
C LYS A 85 11.82 10.40 22.71
N ASP A 86 11.84 11.67 22.33
CA ASP A 86 11.59 12.06 20.94
C ASP A 86 12.67 11.45 20.03
N PRO A 87 12.32 10.63 19.02
CA PRO A 87 13.29 10.01 18.12
C PRO A 87 14.15 11.03 17.37
N ALA A 88 13.62 12.21 17.05
CA ALA A 88 14.39 13.26 16.37
C ALA A 88 15.53 13.84 17.23
N SER A 89 15.47 13.64 18.55
CA SER A 89 16.52 14.07 19.49
C SER A 89 17.63 13.02 19.68
N ILE A 90 17.55 11.90 18.98
CA ILE A 90 18.51 10.81 19.07
C ILE A 90 19.41 10.88 17.83
N PRO A 91 20.73 11.07 17.96
CA PRO A 91 21.60 11.22 16.79
C PRO A 91 21.71 9.95 15.94
N ASP A 92 21.66 8.79 16.58
CA ASP A 92 21.72 7.48 15.93
C ASP A 92 20.69 6.55 16.57
N ILE A 93 19.62 6.27 15.83
CA ILE A 93 18.51 5.46 16.34
C ILE A 93 18.93 4.03 16.69
N ASN A 94 20.03 3.51 16.12
CA ASN A 94 20.52 2.19 16.47
C ASN A 94 21.15 2.17 17.87
N GLN A 95 21.62 3.31 18.39
CA GLN A 95 22.19 3.41 19.74
C GLN A 95 21.13 3.45 20.84
N VAL A 96 19.85 3.46 20.47
CA VAL A 96 18.71 3.47 21.38
C VAL A 96 18.67 2.23 22.28
N GLU A 97 19.31 1.13 21.91
CA GLU A 97 19.44 -0.05 22.78
C GLU A 97 20.20 0.25 24.08
N ASN A 98 21.08 1.25 24.07
CA ASN A 98 21.83 1.67 25.25
C ASN A 98 21.11 2.74 26.07
N LEU A 99 19.93 3.18 25.62
CA LEU A 99 19.12 4.20 26.27
C LEU A 99 18.10 3.54 27.22
N LYS A 100 17.94 4.12 28.42
CA LYS A 100 16.92 3.66 29.40
C LYS A 100 15.50 3.96 28.94
N GLU A 101 15.36 4.77 27.90
CA GLU A 101 14.13 5.29 27.33
C GLU A 101 13.45 4.31 26.37
N LEU A 102 14.14 3.23 25.98
CA LEU A 102 13.61 2.11 25.20
C LEU A 102 13.03 1.04 26.11
N THR A 103 11.84 0.55 25.78
CA THR A 103 11.29 -0.67 26.39
C THR A 103 10.77 -1.60 25.31
N VAL A 104 11.35 -2.80 25.22
CA VAL A 104 10.84 -3.86 24.33
C VAL A 104 9.57 -4.45 24.95
N ILE A 105 8.49 -4.46 24.18
CA ILE A 105 7.19 -4.99 24.61
C ILE A 105 7.02 -6.43 24.15
N GLN A 106 7.46 -6.70 22.91
CA GLN A 106 7.28 -8.00 22.28
C GLN A 106 8.42 -8.32 21.34
N SER A 107 8.77 -9.60 21.29
CA SER A 107 9.72 -10.17 20.34
C SER A 107 8.95 -11.17 19.48
N ALA A 108 8.92 -10.95 18.17
CA ALA A 108 8.11 -11.71 17.22
C ALA A 108 9.02 -12.49 16.26
N ARG A 109 8.89 -13.82 16.28
CA ARG A 109 9.54 -14.70 15.30
C ARG A 109 8.53 -15.04 14.22
N ILE A 110 8.73 -14.48 13.04
CA ILE A 110 7.82 -14.57 11.91
C ILE A 110 8.30 -15.72 11.03
N TYR A 111 7.74 -16.90 11.29
CA TYR A 111 8.02 -18.12 10.53
C TYR A 111 7.04 -18.33 9.36
N LYS A 112 5.85 -17.74 9.47
CA LYS A 112 4.83 -17.68 8.41
C LYS A 112 5.03 -16.40 7.61
N GLN A 113 4.66 -16.40 6.32
CA GLN A 113 4.83 -15.24 5.45
C GLN A 113 4.17 -13.97 6.00
N THR A 114 3.16 -14.05 6.86
CA THR A 114 2.50 -12.86 7.42
C THR A 114 2.29 -12.94 8.93
N GLY A 115 2.42 -11.80 9.62
CA GLY A 115 2.12 -11.60 11.05
C GLY A 115 1.55 -10.21 11.32
N THR A 116 0.88 -10.01 12.47
CA THR A 116 0.29 -8.71 12.84
C THR A 116 0.45 -8.41 14.32
N ALA A 117 0.65 -7.13 14.67
CA ALA A 117 0.64 -6.64 16.04
C ALA A 117 -0.22 -5.38 16.16
N ASN A 118 -1.24 -5.44 17.01
CA ASN A 118 -2.06 -4.28 17.36
C ASN A 118 -1.47 -3.62 18.60
N ILE A 119 -1.32 -2.31 18.59
CA ILE A 119 -0.70 -1.54 19.65
C ILE A 119 -1.62 -0.37 19.99
N LYS A 120 -2.03 -0.26 21.24
CA LYS A 120 -2.89 0.83 21.68
C LYS A 120 -2.50 1.36 23.04
N ARG A 121 -2.75 2.65 23.25
CA ARG A 121 -2.72 3.23 24.59
C ARG A 121 -4.04 2.94 25.29
N SER A 122 -3.98 2.42 26.51
CA SER A 122 -5.18 2.19 27.34
C SER A 122 -5.94 3.50 27.59
N ASP A 123 -7.25 3.44 27.80
CA ASP A 123 -8.10 4.61 28.06
C ASP A 123 -7.64 5.46 29.26
N CYS A 124 -7.06 4.84 30.28
CA CYS A 124 -6.51 5.55 31.43
C CYS A 124 -5.17 6.27 31.15
N GLY A 125 -4.61 6.08 29.95
CA GLY A 125 -3.35 6.66 29.47
C GLY A 125 -2.08 6.03 30.05
N ARG A 126 -2.19 5.08 30.98
CA ARG A 126 -1.06 4.55 31.78
C ARG A 126 -0.44 3.26 31.24
N LYS A 127 -1.02 2.65 30.22
CA LYS A 127 -0.47 1.42 29.62
C LYS A 127 -0.40 1.53 28.12
N ILE A 128 0.67 1.01 27.54
CA ILE A 128 0.71 0.59 26.14
C ILE A 128 0.45 -0.90 26.12
N ILE A 129 -0.55 -1.31 25.35
CA ILE A 129 -0.99 -2.70 25.20
C ILE A 129 -0.63 -3.12 23.79
N THR A 130 0.05 -4.26 23.66
CA THR A 130 0.34 -4.91 22.39
C THR A 130 -0.37 -6.26 22.33
N GLU A 131 -1.13 -6.48 21.27
CA GLU A 131 -1.88 -7.70 20.98
C GLU A 131 -1.39 -8.26 19.63
N ALA A 132 -0.54 -9.28 19.69
CA ALA A 132 -0.20 -10.14 18.56
C ALA A 132 -0.53 -11.59 18.93
N ASP A 133 0.39 -12.56 18.77
CA ASP A 133 0.19 -13.94 19.24
C ASP A 133 -0.06 -14.04 20.76
N LYS A 134 0.56 -13.13 21.51
CA LYS A 134 0.37 -12.97 22.95
C LYS A 134 0.09 -11.51 23.25
N LYS A 135 -0.81 -11.28 24.20
CA LYS A 135 -1.08 -9.96 24.77
C LYS A 135 0.01 -9.60 25.79
N SER A 136 0.63 -8.44 25.59
CA SER A 136 1.64 -7.85 26.47
C SER A 136 1.26 -6.40 26.80
N SER A 137 1.77 -5.85 27.90
CA SER A 137 1.57 -4.44 28.21
C SER A 137 2.71 -3.86 29.03
N VAL A 138 3.03 -2.59 28.79
CA VAL A 138 4.02 -1.82 29.54
C VAL A 138 3.36 -0.61 30.19
N THR A 139 3.75 -0.32 31.43
CA THR A 139 3.26 0.87 32.15
C THR A 139 4.07 2.10 31.75
N VAL A 140 3.37 3.17 31.41
CA VAL A 140 3.94 4.48 31.05
C VAL A 140 3.28 5.57 31.87
N ARG A 141 3.88 6.75 31.99
CA ARG A 141 3.19 7.86 32.66
C ARG A 141 2.03 8.35 31.78
N ARG A 142 0.96 8.82 32.43
CA ARG A 142 -0.31 9.15 31.77
C ARG A 142 -0.18 10.15 30.62
N ASN A 143 0.74 11.11 30.74
CA ASN A 143 0.89 12.22 29.80
C ASN A 143 2.19 12.14 28.99
N ASP A 144 2.99 11.08 29.16
CA ASP A 144 4.21 10.92 28.38
C ASP A 144 3.85 10.70 26.91
N LYS A 145 4.59 11.34 26.01
CA LYS A 145 4.62 10.99 24.60
C LYS A 145 5.42 9.71 24.46
N VAL A 146 4.87 8.74 23.72
CA VAL A 146 5.46 7.43 23.56
C VAL A 146 5.44 7.09 22.08
N TRP A 147 6.58 6.78 21.49
CA TRP A 147 6.67 6.38 20.10
C TRP A 147 6.80 4.87 20.01
N VAL A 148 6.21 4.26 18.98
CA VAL A 148 6.37 2.83 18.72
C VAL A 148 7.62 2.64 17.88
N THR A 149 8.44 1.64 18.22
CA THR A 149 9.62 1.26 17.46
C THR A 149 9.56 -0.21 17.07
N VAL A 150 10.09 -0.53 15.91
CA VAL A 150 10.28 -1.90 15.44
C VAL A 150 11.75 -2.08 15.12
N ASN A 151 12.39 -3.10 15.69
CA ASN A 151 13.77 -3.47 15.41
C ASN A 151 13.78 -4.79 14.63
N ILE A 152 14.05 -4.74 13.33
CA ILE A 152 14.27 -5.94 12.53
C ILE A 152 15.68 -6.46 12.85
N ILE A 153 15.76 -7.60 13.53
CA ILE A 153 17.04 -8.18 13.97
C ILE A 153 17.68 -8.96 12.81
N PHE A 154 16.90 -9.82 12.16
CA PHE A 154 17.31 -10.57 10.97
C PHE A 154 16.11 -11.10 10.17
N GLY A 155 16.32 -11.50 8.90
CA GLY A 155 15.31 -12.08 8.01
C GLY A 155 15.24 -11.47 6.61
N ASP A 156 14.15 -11.71 5.89
CA ASP A 156 13.67 -10.83 4.82
C ASP A 156 12.30 -10.39 5.30
N LEU A 157 12.28 -9.24 5.99
CA LEU A 157 11.09 -8.72 6.65
C LEU A 157 10.77 -7.32 6.15
N GLU A 158 9.51 -7.16 5.80
CA GLU A 158 8.85 -5.89 5.55
C GLU A 158 7.85 -5.64 6.69
N VAL A 159 7.84 -4.43 7.22
CA VAL A 159 6.95 -3.99 8.29
C VAL A 159 6.12 -2.85 7.74
N GLU A 160 4.82 -2.89 7.94
CA GLU A 160 3.89 -1.88 7.44
C GLU A 160 2.98 -1.43 8.58
N ILE A 161 2.76 -0.12 8.69
CA ILE A 161 1.70 0.46 9.50
C ILE A 161 0.41 0.33 8.71
N GLU A 162 -0.51 -0.49 9.19
CA GLU A 162 -1.83 -0.62 8.59
C GLU A 162 -2.60 0.69 8.80
N THR A 163 -2.52 1.57 7.81
CA THR A 163 -3.41 2.73 7.70
C THR A 163 -4.80 2.28 7.25
N GLU A 164 -5.84 2.93 7.78
CA GLU A 164 -7.19 2.75 7.26
C GLU A 164 -7.23 3.28 5.81
N GLY A 165 -7.56 2.39 4.87
CA GLY A 165 -7.68 2.72 3.45
C GLY A 165 -6.50 2.27 2.58
N TYR A 166 -6.73 2.33 1.27
CA TYR A 166 -5.71 2.14 0.24
C TYR A 166 -5.36 3.52 -0.30
N ASN A 167 -4.06 3.80 -0.31
CA ASN A 167 -3.51 5.04 -0.81
C ASN A 167 -2.58 4.72 -1.99
N PHE A 168 -2.28 5.73 -2.80
CA PHE A 168 -1.19 5.65 -3.75
C PHE A 168 0.16 5.68 -3.00
N SER A 169 1.15 4.95 -3.52
CA SER A 169 2.53 5.05 -3.06
C SER A 169 3.06 6.46 -3.33
N ASN A 170 3.94 6.97 -2.47
CA ASN A 170 4.65 8.22 -2.75
C ASN A 170 5.64 8.09 -3.92
N LYS A 171 5.97 6.85 -4.31
CA LYS A 171 6.81 6.54 -5.45
C LYS A 171 5.95 6.54 -6.70
N THR A 172 6.08 7.58 -7.50
CA THR A 172 5.26 7.80 -8.70
C THR A 172 6.10 8.42 -9.80
N GLY A 173 5.58 8.43 -11.03
CA GLY A 173 6.18 9.15 -12.14
C GLY A 173 6.24 10.66 -11.86
N GLY A 174 7.24 11.34 -12.42
CA GLY A 174 7.54 12.74 -12.08
C GLY A 174 6.38 13.73 -12.28
N ASN A 175 5.45 13.41 -13.20
CA ASN A 175 4.26 14.21 -13.48
C ASN A 175 3.04 13.84 -12.60
N ILE A 176 3.18 13.00 -11.57
CA ILE A 176 2.09 12.71 -10.62
C ILE A 176 2.12 13.65 -9.42
N GLN A 177 0.95 14.12 -9.02
CA GLN A 177 0.68 14.82 -7.77
C GLN A 177 -0.32 14.01 -6.96
N LEU A 178 0.01 13.76 -5.70
CA LEU A 178 -0.88 13.11 -4.75
C LEU A 178 -1.66 14.17 -3.96
N GLU A 179 -2.95 13.93 -3.76
CA GLU A 179 -3.88 14.83 -3.06
C GLU A 179 -4.65 14.01 -1.99
N ASN A 180 -5.19 14.69 -0.97
CA ASN A 180 -6.06 14.13 0.07
C ASN A 180 -5.48 12.88 0.77
N ASN A 181 -4.36 13.03 1.47
CA ASN A 181 -3.67 11.92 2.16
C ASN A 181 -3.36 10.75 1.20
N ASP A 182 -2.90 11.08 0.00
CA ASP A 182 -2.49 10.15 -1.04
C ASP A 182 -3.63 9.24 -1.56
N THR A 183 -4.89 9.58 -1.31
CA THR A 183 -6.04 8.85 -1.85
C THR A 183 -6.36 9.25 -3.29
N TRP A 184 -5.91 10.43 -3.73
CA TRP A 184 -6.05 10.91 -5.10
C TRP A 184 -4.70 11.00 -5.79
N ALA A 185 -4.63 10.51 -7.03
CA ALA A 185 -3.52 10.71 -7.93
C ALA A 185 -3.99 11.55 -9.14
N ASN A 186 -3.27 12.62 -9.41
CA ASN A 186 -3.54 13.56 -10.49
C ASN A 186 -2.25 13.85 -11.26
N LEU A 187 -2.36 14.36 -12.49
CA LEU A 187 -1.22 14.87 -13.21
C LEU A 187 -0.91 16.32 -12.80
N LYS A 188 0.36 16.66 -12.54
CA LYS A 188 0.82 18.04 -12.31
C LYS A 188 0.59 18.89 -13.57
N PHE A 189 0.90 18.31 -14.73
CA PHE A 189 0.71 18.90 -16.05
C PHE A 189 -0.14 17.98 -16.93
N PRO A 190 -1.00 18.49 -17.83
CA PRO A 190 -1.84 17.64 -18.68
C PRO A 190 -1.08 16.64 -19.57
N ASN A 191 0.20 16.88 -19.85
CA ASN A 191 1.12 15.95 -20.51
C ASN A 191 2.51 16.09 -19.87
N PRO A 192 3.35 15.04 -19.89
CA PRO A 192 3.10 13.69 -20.42
C PRO A 192 2.12 12.87 -19.56
N CYS A 193 1.68 11.70 -20.03
CA CYS A 193 1.04 10.72 -19.14
C CYS A 193 2.07 10.27 -18.08
N ALA A 194 1.64 9.72 -16.93
CA ALA A 194 2.58 9.26 -15.91
C ALA A 194 2.03 8.09 -15.09
N VAL A 195 2.94 7.33 -14.49
CA VAL A 195 2.63 6.09 -13.75
C VAL A 195 2.45 6.36 -12.27
N CYS A 196 1.41 5.79 -11.65
CA CYS A 196 1.24 5.73 -10.21
C CYS A 196 0.88 4.31 -9.75
N PHE A 197 1.13 4.03 -8.48
CA PHE A 197 0.99 2.69 -7.90
C PHE A 197 0.14 2.76 -6.65
N VAL A 198 -0.65 1.74 -6.40
CA VAL A 198 -1.29 1.56 -5.10
C VAL A 198 -0.23 1.08 -4.12
N GLY A 199 -0.12 1.75 -2.96
CA GLY A 199 0.94 1.49 -2.00
C GLY A 199 0.85 0.11 -1.33
N LYS A 200 -0.35 -0.47 -1.31
CA LYS A 200 -0.62 -1.78 -0.69
C LYS A 200 -1.09 -2.79 -1.73
N PRO A 201 -0.75 -4.08 -1.55
CA PRO A 201 -1.27 -5.10 -2.43
C PRO A 201 -2.74 -5.41 -2.14
N ILE A 202 -3.47 -5.83 -3.17
CA ILE A 202 -4.77 -6.50 -3.06
C ILE A 202 -4.48 -7.98 -2.78
N ARG A 203 -4.99 -8.50 -1.66
CA ARG A 203 -4.90 -9.93 -1.31
C ARG A 203 -6.13 -10.69 -1.79
N ARG A 204 -6.05 -12.02 -1.80
CA ARG A 204 -7.21 -12.87 -2.11
C ARG A 204 -8.43 -12.48 -1.27
N LYS A 205 -9.59 -12.45 -1.93
CA LYS A 205 -10.90 -12.02 -1.40
C LYS A 205 -11.02 -10.51 -1.15
N GLU A 206 -10.04 -9.72 -1.57
CA GLU A 206 -10.10 -8.26 -1.49
C GLU A 206 -10.44 -7.66 -2.86
N ALA A 207 -11.11 -6.52 -2.82
CA ALA A 207 -11.35 -5.68 -3.98
C ALA A 207 -11.12 -4.21 -3.63
N LEU A 208 -10.70 -3.44 -4.64
CA LEU A 208 -10.55 -2.00 -4.58
C LEU A 208 -11.41 -1.33 -5.62
N ASN A 209 -12.04 -0.24 -5.20
CA ASN A 209 -12.77 0.65 -6.09
C ASN A 209 -11.98 1.91 -6.36
N PHE A 210 -11.91 2.28 -7.63
CA PHE A 210 -11.26 3.47 -8.12
C PHE A 210 -12.26 4.34 -8.84
N GLN A 211 -12.34 5.62 -8.47
CA GLN A 211 -13.08 6.60 -9.25
C GLN A 211 -12.17 7.29 -10.27
N ILE A 212 -12.67 7.47 -11.50
CA ILE A 212 -11.97 8.14 -12.59
C ILE A 212 -12.68 9.42 -12.97
N ASP A 213 -11.97 10.53 -12.81
CA ASP A 213 -12.44 11.85 -13.18
C ASP A 213 -11.57 12.43 -14.30
N PRO A 214 -12.11 12.60 -15.52
CA PRO A 214 -11.38 13.28 -16.59
C PRO A 214 -11.00 14.71 -16.22
N ILE A 215 -9.78 15.13 -16.56
CA ILE A 215 -9.40 16.53 -16.39
C ILE A 215 -10.25 17.38 -17.34
N LEU A 216 -10.89 18.40 -16.77
CA LEU A 216 -11.74 19.34 -17.50
C LEU A 216 -10.91 20.47 -18.09
N ARG A 217 -11.19 20.82 -19.34
CA ARG A 217 -10.71 22.02 -20.03
C ARG A 217 -11.94 22.83 -20.44
N ASP A 218 -12.02 24.09 -19.99
CA ASP A 218 -13.18 24.96 -20.24
C ASP A 218 -14.51 24.31 -19.80
N GLY A 219 -14.49 23.64 -18.64
CA GLY A 219 -15.64 22.92 -18.08
C GLY A 219 -16.01 21.61 -18.80
N LYS A 220 -15.25 21.17 -19.80
CA LYS A 220 -15.52 19.95 -20.58
C LYS A 220 -14.39 18.91 -20.45
N PRO A 221 -14.70 17.60 -20.38
CA PRO A 221 -13.67 16.56 -20.38
C PRO A 221 -12.78 16.65 -21.63
N SER A 222 -11.47 16.51 -21.44
CA SER A 222 -10.54 16.34 -22.56
C SER A 222 -11.01 15.23 -23.50
N ARG A 223 -10.97 15.44 -24.83
CA ARG A 223 -11.38 14.39 -25.79
C ARG A 223 -10.45 13.17 -25.82
N ASN A 224 -9.23 13.32 -25.31
CA ASN A 224 -8.13 12.36 -25.40
C ASN A 224 -7.62 11.95 -24.02
N PHE A 225 -8.51 11.70 -23.06
CA PHE A 225 -8.08 11.08 -21.80
C PHE A 225 -8.03 9.55 -21.94
N SER A 226 -7.14 8.93 -21.18
CA SER A 226 -7.10 7.48 -21.05
C SER A 226 -6.48 7.00 -19.73
N ILE A 227 -6.78 5.76 -19.38
CA ILE A 227 -6.11 5.01 -18.32
C ILE A 227 -5.55 3.72 -18.91
N LYS A 228 -4.32 3.35 -18.54
CA LYS A 228 -3.84 1.98 -18.69
C LYS A 228 -3.71 1.35 -17.31
N ILE A 229 -4.00 0.05 -17.22
CA ILE A 229 -3.96 -0.70 -15.97
C ILE A 229 -3.03 -1.88 -16.16
N ALA A 230 -2.15 -2.08 -15.19
CA ALA A 230 -1.37 -3.29 -15.07
C ALA A 230 -1.35 -3.77 -13.62
N ILE A 231 -0.97 -5.03 -13.44
CA ILE A 231 -0.76 -5.62 -12.12
C ILE A 231 0.66 -6.17 -12.00
N SER A 232 1.22 -6.10 -10.79
CA SER A 232 2.50 -6.69 -10.45
C SER A 232 2.35 -7.68 -9.31
N GLN A 233 3.19 -8.71 -9.33
CA GLN A 233 3.33 -9.67 -8.21
C GLN A 233 4.35 -9.17 -7.19
N SER A 234 5.32 -8.37 -7.64
CA SER A 234 6.33 -7.73 -6.79
C SER A 234 5.85 -6.37 -6.31
N ASN A 235 6.31 -5.97 -5.14
CA ASN A 235 6.13 -4.59 -4.65
C ASN A 235 6.67 -3.62 -5.73
N PRO A 236 5.86 -2.63 -6.17
CA PRO A 236 6.25 -1.65 -7.16
C PRO A 236 7.57 -0.97 -6.85
N VAL A 237 7.91 -0.78 -5.57
CA VAL A 237 9.19 -0.20 -5.14
C VAL A 237 10.39 -0.99 -5.65
N ASN A 238 10.25 -2.31 -5.82
CA ASN A 238 11.30 -3.16 -6.37
C ASN A 238 11.35 -3.15 -7.90
N LEU A 239 10.29 -2.71 -8.57
CA LEU A 239 10.28 -2.51 -10.02
C LEU A 239 11.06 -1.24 -10.43
N MET A 240 11.45 -0.43 -9.44
CA MET A 240 12.03 0.90 -9.60
C MET A 240 13.55 0.97 -9.47
N SER A 241 14.23 -0.17 -9.32
CA SER A 241 15.68 -0.23 -9.16
C SER A 241 16.40 0.03 -10.49
N GLY A 242 16.54 1.32 -10.87
CA GLY A 242 17.48 1.71 -11.93
C GLY A 242 17.19 2.98 -12.73
N ASN A 243 16.00 3.60 -12.63
CA ASN A 243 15.66 4.82 -13.36
C ASN A 243 14.77 5.76 -12.54
N ASP A 244 15.10 7.07 -12.55
CA ASP A 244 14.41 8.10 -11.76
C ASP A 244 13.12 8.65 -12.42
N THR A 245 12.76 8.18 -13.63
CA THR A 245 11.62 8.70 -14.40
C THR A 245 10.75 7.58 -14.97
N TYR A 246 9.50 7.48 -14.47
CA TYR A 246 8.47 6.52 -14.91
C TYR A 246 7.49 7.20 -15.86
N ASP A 247 7.88 7.31 -17.12
CA ASP A 247 7.05 7.95 -18.13
C ASP A 247 6.11 6.96 -18.85
N ASP A 248 6.36 5.64 -18.76
CA ASP A 248 5.55 4.60 -19.41
C ASP A 248 5.45 3.32 -18.58
N ILE A 249 4.24 2.74 -18.53
CA ILE A 249 3.97 1.47 -17.86
C ILE A 249 4.50 0.27 -18.65
N THR A 250 4.67 0.40 -19.98
CA THR A 250 5.02 -0.71 -20.88
C THR A 250 6.42 -1.28 -20.67
N SER A 251 7.31 -0.51 -20.05
CA SER A 251 8.67 -0.96 -19.73
C SER A 251 8.75 -1.76 -18.43
N LEU A 252 7.66 -1.89 -17.68
CA LEU A 252 7.65 -2.61 -16.41
C LEU A 252 7.36 -4.10 -16.63
N PRO A 253 7.98 -5.02 -15.86
CA PRO A 253 7.71 -6.46 -15.95
C PRO A 253 6.38 -6.80 -15.26
N VAL A 254 5.28 -6.35 -15.86
CA VAL A 254 3.94 -6.36 -15.28
C VAL A 254 2.95 -7.03 -16.22
N ILE A 255 1.83 -7.43 -15.67
CA ILE A 255 0.75 -8.02 -16.45
C ILE A 255 -0.18 -6.88 -16.91
N HIS A 256 -0.12 -6.58 -18.21
CA HIS A 256 -0.98 -5.57 -18.83
C HIS A 256 -2.39 -6.09 -19.10
N PHE A 257 -3.34 -5.16 -19.07
CA PHE A 257 -4.71 -5.33 -19.54
C PHE A 257 -4.94 -4.45 -20.77
N ASP A 258 -4.30 -4.81 -21.89
CA ASP A 258 -4.34 -4.03 -23.13
C ASP A 258 -5.73 -3.95 -23.78
N GLU A 259 -6.59 -4.93 -23.47
CA GLU A 259 -8.00 -4.98 -23.87
C GLU A 259 -8.87 -4.00 -23.06
N PHE A 260 -8.33 -3.39 -22.00
CA PHE A 260 -9.09 -2.47 -21.17
C PHE A 260 -9.43 -1.19 -21.96
N PRO A 261 -10.70 -0.73 -21.93
CA PRO A 261 -11.10 0.40 -22.73
C PRO A 261 -10.31 1.66 -22.35
N LYS A 262 -9.56 2.19 -23.31
CA LYS A 262 -8.75 3.43 -23.13
C LYS A 262 -9.59 4.57 -22.54
N LYS A 263 -10.86 4.69 -22.94
CA LYS A 263 -11.80 5.68 -22.41
C LYS A 263 -12.78 5.02 -21.44
N CYS A 264 -12.45 5.03 -20.16
CA CYS A 264 -13.31 4.63 -19.05
C CYS A 264 -13.65 5.85 -18.18
N LYS A 265 -14.91 6.00 -17.80
CA LYS A 265 -15.34 7.03 -16.84
C LYS A 265 -15.88 6.38 -15.58
N ASN A 266 -16.09 7.21 -14.55
CA ASN A 266 -16.81 6.86 -13.34
C ASN A 266 -16.02 5.95 -12.40
N GLU A 267 -16.08 4.62 -12.59
CA GLU A 267 -15.58 3.69 -11.58
C GLU A 267 -14.97 2.42 -12.21
N ILE A 268 -13.90 1.94 -11.59
CA ILE A 268 -13.27 0.66 -11.85
C ILE A 268 -13.18 -0.11 -10.54
N LYS A 269 -13.60 -1.38 -10.55
CA LYS A 269 -13.38 -2.32 -9.44
C LYS A 269 -12.31 -3.33 -9.84
N ILE A 270 -11.26 -3.47 -9.05
CA ILE A 270 -10.22 -4.49 -9.22
C ILE A 270 -10.32 -5.48 -8.05
N ARG A 271 -10.44 -6.77 -8.34
CA ARG A 271 -10.59 -7.83 -7.33
C ARG A 271 -9.57 -8.95 -7.56
N LEU A 272 -9.03 -9.52 -6.49
CA LEU A 272 -8.34 -10.81 -6.52
C LEU A 272 -9.23 -11.87 -5.85
N SER A 273 -9.75 -12.81 -6.64
CA SER A 273 -10.63 -13.87 -6.15
C SER A 273 -9.86 -14.91 -5.31
N GLN A 274 -10.59 -15.83 -4.67
CA GLN A 274 -9.98 -16.89 -3.85
C GLN A 274 -9.19 -17.91 -4.69
N ASN A 275 -9.60 -18.17 -5.94
CA ASN A 275 -8.92 -19.08 -6.85
C ASN A 275 -7.73 -18.46 -7.60
N GLY A 276 -7.44 -17.17 -7.38
CA GLY A 276 -6.32 -16.49 -8.06
C GLY A 276 -6.69 -15.79 -9.36
N THR A 277 -7.97 -15.56 -9.64
CA THR A 277 -8.39 -14.74 -10.78
C THR A 277 -8.38 -13.25 -10.41
N VAL A 278 -7.67 -12.44 -11.18
CA VAL A 278 -7.77 -10.98 -11.14
C VAL A 278 -8.90 -10.53 -12.04
N GLN A 279 -9.89 -9.85 -11.47
CA GLN A 279 -11.04 -9.33 -12.17
C GLN A 279 -11.02 -7.80 -12.16
N ILE A 280 -11.04 -7.18 -13.33
CA ILE A 280 -11.20 -5.73 -13.51
C ILE A 280 -12.58 -5.47 -14.11
N THR A 281 -13.45 -4.81 -13.36
CA THR A 281 -14.83 -4.48 -13.77
C THR A 281 -14.96 -2.98 -13.97
N SER A 282 -15.62 -2.59 -15.05
CA SER A 282 -15.96 -1.20 -15.38
C SER A 282 -17.36 -1.12 -15.99
N GLU A 283 -17.83 0.10 -16.27
CA GLU A 283 -19.07 0.32 -17.04
C GLU A 283 -19.05 -0.32 -18.44
N LYS A 284 -17.87 -0.65 -18.97
CA LYS A 284 -17.72 -1.22 -20.32
C LYS A 284 -17.58 -2.74 -20.35
N GLY A 285 -17.56 -3.38 -19.17
CA GLY A 285 -17.42 -4.82 -19.04
C GLY A 285 -16.36 -5.24 -18.05
N THR A 286 -16.08 -6.53 -18.07
CA THR A 286 -15.22 -7.22 -17.11
C THR A 286 -14.08 -7.93 -17.86
N LEU A 287 -12.85 -7.75 -17.38
CA LEU A 287 -11.68 -8.50 -17.82
C LEU A 287 -11.19 -9.40 -16.69
N ASN A 288 -10.79 -10.62 -17.04
CA ASN A 288 -10.29 -11.61 -16.11
C ASN A 288 -8.89 -12.06 -16.51
N LYS A 289 -8.01 -12.28 -15.53
CA LYS A 289 -6.67 -12.81 -15.76
C LYS A 289 -6.22 -13.66 -14.58
N GLU A 290 -5.77 -14.88 -14.85
CA GLU A 290 -5.32 -15.80 -13.81
C GLU A 290 -3.95 -15.39 -13.24
N THR A 291 -3.77 -15.58 -11.94
CA THR A 291 -2.50 -15.43 -11.22
C THR A 291 -2.39 -16.49 -10.12
N ASN A 292 -1.20 -17.07 -9.99
CA ASN A 292 -0.92 -18.03 -8.92
C ASN A 292 -0.60 -17.35 -7.57
N ASN A 293 -0.68 -16.03 -7.49
CA ASN A 293 -0.25 -15.26 -6.33
C ASN A 293 -1.41 -15.01 -5.36
N ASP A 294 -1.05 -14.96 -4.08
CA ASP A 294 -1.98 -14.62 -3.00
C ASP A 294 -2.22 -13.11 -2.88
N GLN A 295 -1.39 -12.30 -3.54
CA GLN A 295 -1.48 -10.85 -3.54
C GLN A 295 -0.96 -10.25 -4.85
N ILE A 296 -1.48 -9.07 -5.21
CA ILE A 296 -1.10 -8.30 -6.40
C ILE A 296 -1.02 -6.80 -6.08
N TYR A 297 -0.20 -6.06 -6.79
CA TYR A 297 -0.14 -4.60 -6.74
C TYR A 297 -0.77 -4.00 -8.00
N CYS A 298 -1.56 -2.95 -7.83
CA CYS A 298 -2.18 -2.23 -8.95
C CYS A 298 -1.32 -1.07 -9.41
N ILE A 299 -1.19 -0.96 -10.73
CA ILE A 299 -0.36 0.03 -11.42
C ILE A 299 -1.20 0.72 -12.47
N PHE A 300 -1.12 2.05 -12.52
CA PHE A 300 -1.91 2.85 -13.44
C PHE A 300 -1.03 3.82 -14.21
N GLU A 301 -1.26 3.93 -15.51
CA GLU A 301 -0.76 5.05 -16.31
C GLU A 301 -1.91 6.03 -16.53
N LEU A 302 -1.78 7.23 -15.97
CA LEU A 302 -2.79 8.27 -16.04
C LEU A 302 -2.52 9.17 -17.23
N CYS A 303 -3.52 9.35 -18.11
CA CYS A 303 -3.46 10.34 -19.16
C CYS A 303 -4.68 11.26 -19.16
N ARG A 304 -4.49 12.50 -18.72
CA ARG A 304 -5.53 13.54 -18.59
C ARG A 304 -6.73 13.12 -17.74
N ILE A 305 -6.47 12.38 -16.67
CA ILE A 305 -7.46 11.96 -15.67
C ILE A 305 -6.91 12.19 -14.26
N LYS A 306 -7.82 12.25 -13.31
CA LYS A 306 -7.58 12.03 -11.88
C LYS A 306 -8.12 10.65 -11.50
N LEU A 307 -7.42 9.98 -10.60
CA LEU A 307 -7.79 8.69 -10.07
C LEU A 307 -7.91 8.76 -8.55
N HIS A 308 -9.02 8.28 -8.00
CA HIS A 308 -9.28 8.26 -6.56
C HIS A 308 -9.40 6.82 -6.08
N CYS A 309 -8.60 6.43 -5.10
CA CYS A 309 -8.77 5.16 -4.40
C CYS A 309 -9.81 5.34 -3.29
N LYS A 310 -11.02 4.81 -3.49
CA LYS A 310 -12.16 5.09 -2.60
C LYS A 310 -12.13 4.27 -1.31
N SER A 311 -11.98 2.95 -1.44
CA SER A 311 -12.06 2.05 -0.29
C SER A 311 -11.76 0.59 -0.65
N LYS A 312 -11.36 -0.14 0.40
CA LYS A 312 -11.31 -1.61 0.42
C LYS A 312 -12.73 -2.15 0.52
N ILE A 313 -13.10 -3.04 -0.39
CA ILE A 313 -14.22 -3.95 -0.22
C ILE A 313 -13.64 -5.31 0.13
N VAL A 314 -13.92 -5.81 1.33
CA VAL A 314 -13.70 -7.22 1.65
C VAL A 314 -15.01 -7.94 1.28
N ASP A 315 -15.05 -8.57 0.12
CA ASP A 315 -16.21 -9.34 -0.31
C ASP A 315 -16.23 -10.66 0.47
N PHE A 316 -17.12 -10.76 1.46
CA PHE A 316 -17.39 -11.98 2.22
C PHE A 316 -18.50 -12.86 1.59
N SER A 317 -18.93 -12.58 0.36
CA SER A 317 -19.97 -13.38 -0.27
C SER A 317 -19.36 -14.50 -1.12
N PRO A 318 -19.62 -15.79 -0.79
CA PRO A 318 -19.46 -16.84 -1.77
C PRO A 318 -20.52 -16.60 -2.84
N SER A 319 -20.11 -16.10 -4.01
CA SER A 319 -20.97 -16.23 -5.18
C SER A 319 -21.09 -17.74 -5.41
N VAL A 320 -22.28 -18.26 -5.13
CA VAL A 320 -22.74 -19.56 -5.60
C VAL A 320 -22.52 -19.54 -7.11
N GLU A 321 -21.44 -20.16 -7.57
CA GLU A 321 -21.33 -20.58 -8.96
C GLU A 321 -22.43 -21.61 -9.13
N THR A 322 -23.57 -21.16 -9.68
CA THR A 322 -24.52 -22.06 -10.30
C THR A 322 -23.75 -22.74 -11.43
N ALA A 323 -23.24 -23.94 -11.14
CA ALA A 323 -22.88 -24.89 -12.17
C ALA A 323 -24.11 -25.04 -13.08
N SER A 324 -23.95 -24.71 -14.35
CA SER A 324 -24.92 -25.05 -15.38
C SER A 324 -25.24 -26.55 -15.26
N PRO A 325 -26.51 -26.97 -15.38
CA PRO A 325 -26.83 -28.39 -15.36
C PRO A 325 -26.14 -29.04 -16.55
N ILE A 326 -25.25 -29.99 -16.26
CA ILE A 326 -24.73 -30.94 -17.23
C ILE A 326 -25.94 -31.72 -17.74
N ASP A 327 -26.17 -31.67 -19.05
CA ASP A 327 -27.14 -32.51 -19.74
C ASP A 327 -26.93 -33.97 -19.28
N GLN A 328 -27.96 -34.52 -18.65
CA GLN A 328 -28.03 -35.94 -18.34
C GLN A 328 -28.03 -36.70 -19.67
N VAL A 329 -26.89 -37.32 -19.99
CA VAL A 329 -26.84 -38.37 -20.99
C VAL A 329 -27.48 -39.60 -20.35
N ASP A 330 -28.66 -39.96 -20.86
CA ASP A 330 -29.36 -41.20 -20.54
C ASP A 330 -28.40 -42.39 -20.65
N THR A 331 -28.01 -42.93 -19.50
CA THR A 331 -27.29 -44.20 -19.44
C THR A 331 -28.33 -45.30 -19.54
N ILE A 332 -28.49 -45.85 -20.74
CA ILE A 332 -29.30 -47.05 -20.97
C ILE A 332 -28.64 -48.21 -20.21
N VAL A 333 -29.32 -48.67 -19.17
CA VAL A 333 -29.03 -49.92 -18.47
C VAL A 333 -29.51 -51.06 -19.35
N VAL A 334 -28.57 -51.80 -19.96
CA VAL A 334 -28.85 -53.10 -20.58
C VAL A 334 -28.61 -54.19 -19.54
N PRO A 335 -29.58 -55.07 -19.25
CA PRO A 335 -29.44 -56.12 -18.24
C PRO A 335 -28.48 -57.22 -18.69
N PRO A 336 -27.86 -57.95 -17.74
CA PRO A 336 -27.02 -59.08 -18.05
C PRO A 336 -27.88 -60.32 -18.33
N ASP A 337 -27.36 -61.15 -19.25
CA ASP A 337 -27.56 -62.59 -19.39
C ASP A 337 -28.05 -63.00 -20.78
N SER A 338 -27.11 -63.51 -21.59
CA SER A 338 -27.20 -64.88 -22.13
C SER A 338 -25.98 -65.17 -23.01
N GLU A 339 -25.03 -65.89 -22.42
CA GLU A 339 -24.52 -67.18 -22.91
C GLU A 339 -24.45 -67.49 -24.44
N TYR A 340 -23.32 -68.14 -24.81
CA TYR A 340 -23.15 -69.12 -25.89
C TYR A 340 -22.91 -68.66 -27.36
N PHE A 341 -21.65 -68.71 -27.83
CA PHE A 341 -21.11 -69.78 -28.72
C PHE A 341 -19.72 -69.42 -29.32
N ARG A 342 -18.72 -70.26 -28.97
CA ARG A 342 -17.71 -70.92 -29.82
C ARG A 342 -16.85 -70.15 -30.86
N SER A 343 -15.54 -70.37 -30.67
CA SER A 343 -14.62 -71.11 -31.57
C SER A 343 -13.95 -70.42 -32.76
N LYS A 344 -12.63 -70.25 -32.58
CA LYS A 344 -11.48 -70.61 -33.46
C LYS A 344 -11.52 -70.25 -34.95
N ARG A 345 -10.44 -69.56 -35.36
CA ARG A 345 -9.45 -69.86 -36.44
C ARG A 345 -8.58 -68.60 -36.57
N CYS A 346 -7.25 -68.59 -36.64
CA CYS A 346 -6.18 -69.59 -36.69
C CYS A 346 -5.04 -69.12 -35.80
#